data_AF-A0A944F2E1-F1
#
_entry.id   AF-A0A944F2E1-F1
#
_cell.length_a   1.000
_cell.length_b   1.000
_cell.length_c   1.000
_cell.angle_alpha   90.00
_cell.angle_beta   90.00
_cell.angle_gamma   90.00
#
_symmetry.space_group_name_H-M   'P 1'
#
loop_
_entity.id
_entity.type
_entity.pdbx_description
1 polymer ?
#
loop_
_entity_poly.entity_id
_entity_poly.type
_entity_poly.pdbx_seq_one_letter_code
_entity_poly.pdbx_strand_id
1 'polypeptide(L)' 'MAIKIPGYEDAKQAAQRLKVTVQHVYNLNSSRADFPAPVYVGRTPLWPVDRLDAWREAHPKRG' A
#
# COMPACT_ATOMS: atom_id res chain seq x y z
N MET A 1 -12.04 -10.76 -9.52
CA MET A 1 -11.96 -9.48 -10.26
C MET A 1 -11.25 -8.49 -9.35
N ALA A 2 -10.13 -7.90 -9.77
CA ALA A 2 -9.51 -6.81 -9.03
C ALA A 2 -10.33 -5.55 -9.31
N ILE A 3 -10.89 -4.94 -8.26
CA ILE A 3 -11.63 -3.68 -8.39
C ILE A 3 -10.60 -2.60 -8.68
N LYS A 4 -10.63 -2.03 -9.88
CA LYS A 4 -9.78 -0.88 -10.24
C LYS A 4 -10.52 0.41 -9.88
N ILE A 5 -10.08 1.05 -8.81
CA ILE A 5 -10.55 2.39 -8.43
C ILE A 5 -9.43 3.37 -8.73
N PRO A 6 -9.66 4.41 -9.55
CA PRO A 6 -8.64 5.44 -9.79
C PRO A 6 -8.14 6.04 -8.47
N GLY A 7 -6.82 6.17 -8.32
CA GLY A 7 -6.19 6.70 -7.11
C GLY A 7 -6.07 5.69 -5.96
N TYR A 8 -6.56 4.46 -6.11
CA TYR A 8 -6.41 3.40 -5.12
C TYR A 8 -5.80 2.14 -5.73
N GLU A 9 -4.98 1.47 -4.92
CA GLU A 9 -4.25 0.27 -5.30
C GLU A 9 -4.54 -0.87 -4.33
N ASP A 10 -4.81 -2.06 -4.85
CA ASP A 10 -4.88 -3.26 -4.02
C ASP A 10 -3.48 -3.66 -3.49
N ALA A 11 -3.42 -4.66 -2.61
CA ALA A 11 -2.15 -5.10 -2.02
C ALA A 11 -1.09 -5.53 -3.06
N LYS A 12 -1.50 -6.03 -4.24
CA LYS A 12 -0.57 -6.42 -5.31
C LYS A 12 -0.01 -5.19 -6.02
N GLN A 13 -0.87 -4.23 -6.33
CA GLN A 13 -0.46 -2.97 -6.96
C GLN A 13 0.42 -2.14 -6.02
N ALA A 14 0.02 -2.01 -4.75
CA ALA A 14 0.80 -1.31 -3.73
C ALA A 14 2.20 -1.94 -3.56
N ALA A 15 2.28 -3.27 -3.57
CA ALA A 15 3.55 -3.99 -3.50
C ALA A 15 4.45 -3.69 -4.71
N GLN A 16 3.89 -3.68 -5.92
CA GLN A 16 4.62 -3.32 -7.14
C GLN A 16 5.14 -1.87 -7.08
N ARG A 17 4.30 -0.93 -6.62
CA ARG A 17 4.63 0.48 -6.51
C ARG A 17 5.76 0.74 -5.50
N LEU A 18 5.64 0.14 -4.32
CA LEU A 18 6.64 0.22 -3.26
C LEU A 18 7.90 -0.63 -3.55
N LYS A 19 7.87 -1.46 -4.61
CA LYS A 19 8.92 -2.44 -4.96
C LYS A 19 9.21 -3.42 -3.81
N VAL A 20 8.16 -3.93 -3.19
CA VAL A 20 8.19 -4.93 -2.10
C VAL A 20 7.27 -6.11 -2.43
N THR A 21 7.22 -7.13 -1.56
CA THR A 21 6.27 -8.23 -1.72
C THR A 21 4.90 -7.89 -1.11
N VAL A 22 3.84 -8.54 -1.59
CA VAL A 22 2.48 -8.39 -1.04
C VAL A 22 2.43 -8.68 0.46
N GLN A 23 3.12 -9.75 0.90
CA GLN A 23 3.25 -10.08 2.32
C GLN A 23 3.91 -8.95 3.10
N HIS A 24 4.91 -8.29 2.51
CA HIS A 24 5.56 -7.15 3.14
C HIS A 24 4.61 -5.96 3.30
N VAL A 25 3.71 -5.71 2.34
CA VAL A 25 2.66 -4.68 2.49
C VAL A 25 1.75 -4.97 3.69
N TYR A 26 1.30 -6.22 3.85
CA TYR A 26 0.51 -6.61 5.02
C TYR A 26 1.29 -6.48 6.32
N ASN A 27 2.57 -6.84 6.32
CA ASN A 27 3.45 -6.67 7.48
C ASN A 27 3.63 -5.20 7.83
N LEU A 28 3.84 -4.31 6.84
CA LEU A 28 3.91 -2.87 7.08
C LEU A 28 2.61 -2.36 7.68
N ASN A 29 1.47 -2.76 7.10
CA ASN A 29 0.16 -2.35 7.59
C ASN A 29 -0.14 -2.82 9.03
N SER A 30 0.40 -3.97 9.47
CA SER A 30 0.20 -4.47 10.83
C SER A 30 1.25 -4.00 11.83
N SER A 31 2.50 -3.77 11.40
CA SER A 31 3.63 -3.47 12.29
C SER A 31 3.97 -1.99 12.39
N ARG A 32 3.59 -1.18 11.39
CA ARG A 32 3.98 0.23 11.29
C ARG A 32 2.77 1.14 11.38
N ALA A 33 2.70 1.91 12.47
CA ALA A 33 1.65 2.90 12.67
C ALA A 33 1.72 4.07 11.67
N ASP A 34 2.90 4.31 11.07
CA ASP A 34 3.14 5.33 10.05
C ASP A 34 2.83 4.87 8.63
N PHE A 35 2.56 3.58 8.42
CA PHE A 35 2.17 3.07 7.10
C PHE A 35 0.75 3.52 6.74
N PRO A 36 0.45 3.84 5.47
CA PRO A 36 -0.88 4.27 5.06
C PRO A 36 -1.97 3.24 5.41
N ALA A 37 -3.03 3.70 6.07
CA ALA A 37 -4.18 2.86 6.35
C ALA A 37 -4.96 2.55 5.06
N PRO A 38 -5.39 1.30 4.84
CA PRO A 38 -6.22 0.93 3.71
C PRO A 38 -7.66 1.40 3.91
N VAL A 39 -8.32 1.70 2.80
CA VAL A 39 -9.77 1.81 2.70
C VAL A 39 -10.33 0.46 2.29
N TYR A 40 -11.33 -0.02 3.03
CA TYR A 40 -11.96 -1.31 2.73
C TYR A 40 -13.12 -1.12 1.78
N VAL A 41 -12.99 -1.64 0.55
CA VAL A 41 -14.10 -1.75 -0.40
C VAL A 41 -14.57 -3.21 -0.39
N GLY A 42 -15.66 -3.44 0.34
CA GLY A 42 -16.10 -4.79 0.68
C GLY A 42 -15.09 -5.50 1.56
N ARG A 43 -14.56 -6.64 1.10
CA ARG A 43 -13.52 -7.41 1.79
C ARG A 43 -12.11 -7.10 1.30
N THR A 44 -11.96 -6.19 0.34
CA THR A 44 -10.67 -5.90 -0.30
C THR A 44 -10.09 -4.62 0.30
N PRO A 45 -8.91 -4.67 0.93
CA PRO A 45 -8.19 -3.46 1.34
C PRO A 45 -7.56 -2.79 0.12
N LEU A 46 -7.77 -1.48 0.02
CA LEU A 46 -7.25 -0.62 -1.04
C LEU A 46 -6.49 0.55 -0.44
N TRP A 47 -5.27 0.78 -0.89
CA TRP A 47 -4.43 1.86 -0.41
C TRP A 47 -4.51 3.08 -1.34
N PRO A 48 -4.64 4.31 -0.79
CA PRO A 48 -4.53 5.51 -1.58
C PRO A 48 -3.12 5.65 -2.16
N VAL A 49 -3.03 5.83 -3.46
CA VAL A 49 -1.76 5.97 -4.20
C VAL A 49 -0.90 7.10 -3.65
N ASP A 50 -1.49 8.28 -3.46
CA ASP A 50 -0.76 9.47 -3.00
C ASP A 50 -0.13 9.25 -1.62
N ARG A 51 -0.78 8.44 -0.76
CA ARG A 51 -0.27 8.10 0.57
C ARG A 51 0.86 7.07 0.50
N LEU A 52 0.78 6.09 -0.41
CA LEU A 52 1.86 5.14 -0.63
C LEU A 52 3.12 5.86 -1.13
N ASP A 53 2.96 6.80 -2.05
CA ASP A 53 4.07 7.60 -2.59
C ASP A 53 4.67 8.50 -1.50
N ALA A 54 3.85 9.25 -0.77
CA ALA A 54 4.33 10.08 0.33
C ALA A 54 5.06 9.25 1.41
N TRP A 55 4.54 8.06 1.75
CA TRP A 55 5.22 7.17 2.69
C TRP A 55 6.57 6.69 2.14
N ARG A 56 6.64 6.38 0.84
CA ARG A 56 7.86 5.91 0.18
C ARG A 56 8.93 7.00 0.09
N GLU A 57 8.54 8.24 -0.14
CA GLU A 57 9.42 9.41 -0.11
C GLU A 57 9.96 9.68 1.29
N ALA A 58 9.12 9.55 2.33
CA ALA A 58 9.53 9.67 3.72
C ALA A 58 10.42 8.49 4.19
N HIS A 59 10.27 7.32 3.56
CA HIS A 59 11.00 6.09 3.87
C HIS A 59 11.77 5.58 2.64
N PRO A 60 12.80 6.31 2.20
CA PRO A 60 13.67 5.83 1.14
C PRO A 60 14.30 4.51 1.61
N LYS A 61 14.38 3.52 0.72
CA LYS A 61 15.09 2.28 1.04
C LYS A 61 16.52 2.71 1.32
N ARG A 62 16.97 2.52 2.57
CA ARG A 62 18.39 2.67 2.89
C ARG A 62 19.14 1.77 1.90
N GLY A 63 19.97 2.40 1.06
CA GLY A 63 20.78 1.73 0.06
C GLY A 63 21.66 0.67 0.68
#